data_AF-A0A392Q069-F1
#
_entry.id   AF-A0A392Q069-F1
#
_cell.length_a   1.000
_cell.length_b   1.000
_cell.length_c   1.000
_cell.angle_alpha   90.00
_cell.angle_beta   90.00
_cell.angle_gamma   90.00
#
_symmetry.space_group_name_H-M   'P 1'
#
loop_
_entity.id
_entity.type
_entity.pdbx_description
1 polymer ?
#
loop_
_entity_poly.entity_id
_entity_poly.type
_entity_poly.pdbx_seq_one_letter_code
_entity_poly.pdbx_strand_id
1 'polypeptide(L)' 'VYHLEGGILKYLEEVPERQSLWEGECFVFDKRVSVEHGLAPGNFKLCYGCKQPVSDADMESPEYE' A
#
# COMPACT_ATOMS: atom_id res chain seq x y z
N VAL A 1 2.27 9.33 -25.23
CA VAL A 1 1.88 8.66 -23.96
C VAL A 1 3.16 8.16 -23.31
N TYR A 2 3.35 8.42 -22.02
CA TYR A 2 4.53 7.98 -21.27
C TYR A 2 4.12 6.92 -20.25
N HIS A 3 5.09 6.11 -19.82
CA HIS A 3 4.90 5.07 -18.80
C HIS A 3 5.95 5.26 -17.70
N LEU A 4 5.61 4.88 -16.46
CA LEU A 4 6.57 4.82 -15.37
C LEU A 4 7.41 3.55 -15.55
N GLU A 5 8.68 3.72 -15.91
CA GLU A 5 9.59 2.59 -16.12
C GLU A 5 9.82 1.83 -14.81
N GLY A 6 9.55 0.52 -14.80
CA GLY A 6 9.61 -0.30 -13.59
C GLY A 6 8.42 -0.15 -12.62
N GLY A 7 7.46 0.74 -12.95
CA GLY A 7 6.25 0.93 -12.15
C GLY A 7 6.51 1.50 -10.76
N ILE A 8 5.48 1.43 -9.90
CA ILE A 8 5.49 2.11 -8.61
C ILE A 8 6.46 1.51 -7.60
N LEU A 9 6.70 0.20 -7.63
CA LEU A 9 7.62 -0.43 -6.68
C LEU A 9 9.06 0.02 -6.89
N LYS A 10 9.51 0.12 -8.15
CA LYS A 10 10.83 0.68 -8.47
C LYS A 10 10.94 2.14 -8.02
N TYR A 11 9.88 2.92 -8.20
CA TYR A 11 9.83 4.31 -7.73
C TYR A 11 9.97 4.41 -6.20
N LEU A 12 9.25 3.59 -5.43
CA LEU A 12 9.32 3.55 -3.97
C LEU A 12 10.68 3.07 -3.44
N GLU A 13 11.41 2.28 -4.22
CA GLU A 13 12.75 1.78 -3.92
C GLU A 13 13.85 2.82 -4.21
N GLU A 14 13.77 3.51 -5.35
CA GLU A 14 14.86 4.38 -5.84
C GLU A 14 14.71 5.85 -5.45
N VAL A 15 13.47 6.35 -5.32
CA VAL A 15 13.21 7.76 -5.01
C VAL A 15 13.18 7.98 -3.50
N PRO A 16 14.03 8.85 -2.94
CA PRO A 16 13.99 9.18 -1.52
C PRO A 16 12.63 9.75 -1.11
N GLU A 17 12.06 9.27 -0.01
CA GLU A 17 10.72 9.66 0.48
C GLU A 17 10.53 11.18 0.56
N ARG A 18 11.53 11.93 1.02
CA ARG A 18 11.49 13.42 1.08
C ARG A 18 11.30 14.12 -0.27
N GLN A 19 11.49 13.40 -1.38
CA GLN A 19 11.35 13.89 -2.77
C GLN A 19 10.21 13.16 -3.49
N SER A 20 9.55 12.23 -2.82
CA SER A 20 8.47 11.44 -3.37
C SER A 20 7.21 12.26 -3.53
N LEU A 21 6.44 11.94 -4.56
CA LEU A 21 5.07 12.41 -4.76
C LEU A 21 4.03 11.32 -4.44
N TRP A 22 4.49 10.17 -3.95
CA TRP A 22 3.60 9.10 -3.52
C TRP A 22 3.02 9.39 -2.14
N GLU A 23 1.73 9.13 -1.97
CA GLU A 23 1.01 9.33 -0.71
C GLU A 23 0.33 8.02 -0.29
N GLY A 24 0.43 7.68 0.99
CA GLY A 24 -0.11 6.43 1.54
C GLY A 24 0.71 5.20 1.15
N GLU A 25 0.04 4.05 1.05
CA GLU A 25 0.67 2.75 0.87
C GLU A 25 0.31 2.15 -0.51
N CYS A 26 1.23 1.38 -1.09
CA CYS A 26 1.02 0.70 -2.37
C CYS A 26 0.51 -0.73 -2.15
N PHE A 27 -0.69 -1.03 -2.64
CA PHE A 27 -1.24 -2.38 -2.61
C PHE A 27 -0.33 -3.38 -3.36
N VAL A 28 -0.13 -4.57 -2.79
CA VAL A 28 0.62 -5.67 -3.39
C VAL A 28 -0.15 -6.97 -3.30
N PHE A 29 -0.01 -7.82 -4.32
CA PHE A 29 -0.76 -9.07 -4.47
C PHE A 29 -0.11 -10.24 -3.73
N ASP A 30 0.30 -10.01 -2.48
CA ASP A 30 0.84 -11.03 -1.60
C ASP A 30 0.39 -10.81 -0.15
N LYS A 31 0.95 -11.60 0.78
CA LYS A 31 0.54 -11.60 2.19
C LYS A 31 0.78 -10.27 2.91
N ARG A 32 1.62 -9.38 2.37
CA ARG A 32 1.89 -8.06 2.95
C ARG A 32 0.71 -7.11 2.76
N VAL A 33 -0.13 -7.34 1.75
CA VAL A 33 -1.28 -6.49 1.36
C VAL A 33 -0.87 -5.12 0.82
N SER A 34 0.09 -4.47 1.44
CA SER A 34 0.57 -3.14 1.09
C SER A 34 2.06 -2.97 1.43
N VAL A 35 2.70 -2.00 0.80
CA VAL A 35 4.06 -1.56 1.11
C VAL A 35 4.17 -0.04 1.14
N GLU A 36 5.06 0.47 1.99
CA GLU A 36 5.45 1.88 2.07
C GLU A 36 6.72 2.16 1.26
N HIS A 37 7.30 3.36 1.43
CA HIS A 37 8.62 3.69 0.91
C HIS A 37 9.69 2.69 1.36
N GLY A 38 10.66 2.45 0.48
CA GLY A 38 11.68 1.43 0.73
C GLY A 38 11.14 -0.01 0.71
N LEU A 39 9.92 -0.22 0.21
CA LEU A 39 9.24 -1.52 0.13
C LEU A 39 9.03 -2.18 1.51
N ALA A 40 9.00 -1.37 2.56
CA ALA A 40 8.66 -1.83 3.90
C ALA A 40 7.20 -2.31 3.92
N PRO A 41 6.85 -3.38 4.67
CA PRO A 41 5.46 -3.79 4.84
C PRO A 41 4.61 -2.63 5.38
N GLY A 42 3.47 -2.38 4.75
CA GLY A 42 2.51 -1.37 5.19
C GLY A 42 1.60 -1.85 6.33
N ASN A 43 0.64 -1.00 6.70
CA ASN A 43 -0.27 -1.22 7.82
C ASN A 43 -1.63 -1.78 7.40
N PHE A 44 -1.95 -1.82 6.11
CA PHE A 44 -3.19 -2.44 5.66
C PHE A 44 -3.18 -3.97 5.84
N LYS A 45 -4.32 -4.51 6.26
CA LYS A 45 -4.58 -5.95 6.38
C LYS A 45 -5.61 -6.37 5.34
N LEU A 46 -5.63 -7.66 5.00
CA LEU A 46 -6.64 -8.19 4.08
C LEU A 46 -7.89 -8.52 4.87
N CYS A 47 -9.02 -7.89 4.56
CA CYS A 47 -10.30 -8.35 5.07
C CYS A 47 -10.63 -9.71 4.45
N TYR A 48 -10.77 -10.74 5.28
CA TYR A 48 -11.05 -12.09 4.80
C TYR A 48 -12.48 -12.26 4.25
N GLY A 49 -13.42 -11.38 4.62
CA GLY A 49 -14.77 -11.33 4.07
C GLY A 49 -14.80 -10.78 2.65
N CYS A 50 -14.41 -9.52 2.46
CA CYS A 50 -14.56 -8.80 1.18
C CYS A 50 -13.30 -8.77 0.30
N LYS A 51 -12.15 -9.28 0.78
CA LYS A 51 -10.84 -9.27 0.11
C LYS A 51 -10.30 -7.87 -0.23
N GLN A 52 -10.78 -6.84 0.47
CA GLN A 52 -10.24 -5.49 0.38
C GLN A 52 -9.16 -5.24 1.44
N PRO A 53 -8.18 -4.35 1.18
CA PRO A 53 -7.34 -3.77 2.22
C PRO A 53 -8.21 -3.04 3.25
N VAL A 54 -7.93 -3.24 4.53
CA VAL A 54 -8.56 -2.54 5.65
C VAL A 54 -7.48 -2.07 6.62
N SER A 55 -7.59 -0.83 7.07
CA SER A 55 -6.73 -0.27 8.12
C SER A 55 -7.21 -0.70 9.50
N ASP A 56 -6.40 -0.48 10.52
CA ASP A 56 -6.81 -0.73 11.91
C ASP A 56 -8.03 0.11 12.32
N ALA A 57 -8.11 1.36 11.85
CA ALA A 57 -9.25 2.22 12.09
C ALA A 57 -10.53 1.71 11.40
N ASP A 58 -10.40 1.16 10.19
CA ASP A 58 -11.54 0.55 9.49
C ASP A 58 -12.08 -0.67 10.26
N MET A 59 -11.19 -1.43 10.90
CA MET A 59 -11.59 -2.60 11.72
C MET A 59 -12.29 -2.23 13.04
N GLU A 60 -12.12 -0.99 13.50
CA GLU A 60 -12.80 -0.47 14.71
C GLU A 60 -14.16 0.17 14.40
N SER A 61 -14.48 0.36 13.12
CA SER A 61 -15.74 1.00 12.70
C SER A 61 -16.95 0.10 12.99
N PRO A 62 -18.11 0.66 13.37
CA PRO A 62 -19.35 -0.10 13.54
C PRO A 62 -19.84 -0.83 12.28
N GLU A 63 -19.36 -0.41 11.11
CA GLU A 63 -19.64 -1.00 9.81
C GLU A 63 -18.75 -2.22 9.49
N TYR A 64 -17.75 -2.50 10.32
CA TYR A 64 -16.90 -3.69 10.21
C TYR A 64 -17.58 -4.91 10.85
N GLU A 65 -18.04 -5.85 10.02
CA GLU A 65 -18.73 -7.10 10.41
C GLU A 65 -17.85 -8.35 10.30
#